data_AF-A0A1B6G5J4-F1
#
_entry.id   AF-A0A1B6G5J4-F1
#
_cell.length_a   1.000
_cell.length_b   1.000
_cell.length_c   1.000
_cell.angle_alpha   90.00
_cell.angle_beta   90.00
_cell.angle_gamma   90.00
#
_symmetry.space_group_name_H-M   'P 1'
#
loop_
_entity.id
_entity.type
_entity.pdbx_description
1 polymer ?
#
loop_
_entity_poly.entity_id
_entity_poly.type
_entity_poly.pdbx_seq_one_letter_code
_entity_poly.pdbx_strand_id
1 'polypeptide(L)'
;ESIWLAAVKLESENGEYESARKLLTKARSSAPTSKVMMKSAKLEWCLKNLTKALSLLEEGLKMYPDYDRLWMMKGQIETARNQVDRAWDTYNMGIKKCVNSIPIWLLLSRLEESRGQVTKARSILDRARLKNPQNDLLWLEAIRIELRAGLK
;
A
#
# COMPACT_ATOMS: atom_id res chain seq x y z
N GLU A 1 3.92 22.21 6.47
CA GLU A 1 3.95 20.74 6.27
C GLU A 1 5.37 20.14 6.40
N SER A 2 6.42 20.81 5.91
CA SER A 2 7.80 20.29 5.87
C SER A 2 8.45 20.02 7.23
N ILE A 3 8.18 20.85 8.25
CA ILE A 3 8.88 20.79 9.54
C ILE A 3 8.60 19.47 10.28
N TRP A 4 7.32 19.07 10.41
CA TRP A 4 6.95 17.83 11.08
C TRP A 4 7.46 16.59 10.36
N LEU A 5 7.46 16.59 9.02
CA LEU A 5 7.91 15.45 8.24
C LEU A 5 9.43 15.29 8.26
N ALA A 6 10.17 16.40 8.34
CA ALA A 6 11.62 16.41 8.51
C ALA A 6 12.02 15.94 9.93
N ALA A 7 11.34 16.44 10.96
CA ALA A 7 11.55 16.01 12.34
C ALA A 7 11.28 14.51 12.51
N VAL A 8 10.17 14.00 11.98
CA VAL A 8 9.86 12.56 12.06
C VAL A 8 10.90 11.70 11.34
N LYS A 9 11.46 12.18 10.23
CA LYS A 9 12.52 11.46 9.51
C LYS A 9 13.79 11.37 10.36
N LEU A 10 14.24 12.50 10.91
CA LEU A 10 15.44 12.58 11.73
C LEU A 10 15.32 11.76 13.04
N GLU A 11 14.16 11.85 13.70
CA GLU A 11 13.87 11.09 14.93
C GLU A 11 13.77 9.58 14.66
N SER A 12 13.24 9.19 13.50
CA SER A 12 13.21 7.77 13.10
C SER A 12 14.60 7.22 12.78
N GLU A 13 15.50 8.07 12.29
CA GLU A 13 16.90 7.73 12.01
C GLU A 13 17.72 7.62 13.31
N ASN A 14 17.36 8.41 14.35
CA ASN A 14 17.99 8.37 15.68
C ASN A 14 17.43 7.32 16.63
N GLY A 15 16.42 6.53 16.22
CA GLY A 15 15.82 5.49 17.07
C GLY A 15 14.88 6.01 18.17
N GLU A 16 14.53 7.30 18.15
CA GLU A 16 13.61 7.93 19.11
C GLU A 16 12.14 7.77 18.66
N TYR A 17 11.68 6.52 18.64
CA TYR A 17 10.37 6.18 18.10
C TYR A 17 9.18 6.77 18.88
N GLU A 18 9.32 6.95 20.21
CA GLU A 18 8.27 7.55 21.04
C GLU A 18 8.14 9.07 20.81
N SER A 19 9.27 9.77 20.66
CA SER A 19 9.31 11.18 20.26
C SER A 19 8.62 11.35 18.89
N ALA A 20 9.00 10.53 17.91
CA ALA A 20 8.38 10.51 16.58
C ALA A 20 6.86 10.24 16.63
N ARG A 21 6.41 9.32 17.49
CA ARG A 21 4.97 9.02 17.68
C ARG A 21 4.21 10.23 18.25
N LYS A 22 4.77 10.93 19.23
CA LYS A 22 4.16 12.14 19.81
C LYS A 22 4.07 13.26 18.76
N LEU A 23 5.13 13.47 17.99
CA LEU A 23 5.16 14.45 16.90
C LEU A 23 4.10 14.13 15.83
N LEU A 24 4.00 12.87 15.40
CA LEU A 24 2.98 12.43 14.43
C LEU A 24 1.56 12.57 14.98
N THR A 25 1.36 12.32 16.28
CA THR A 25 0.05 12.49 16.91
C THR A 25 -0.39 13.95 16.92
N LYS A 26 0.53 14.88 17.26
CA LYS A 26 0.28 16.32 17.16
C LYS A 26 0.03 16.76 15.72
N ALA A 27 0.82 16.24 14.77
CA ALA A 27 0.65 16.53 13.36
C ALA A 27 -0.72 16.09 12.84
N ARG A 28 -1.23 14.92 13.27
CA ARG A 28 -2.59 14.46 12.92
C ARG A 28 -3.67 15.38 13.47
N SER A 29 -3.53 15.89 14.69
CA SER A 29 -4.54 16.79 15.29
C SER A 29 -4.49 18.20 14.69
N SER A 30 -3.32 18.71 14.34
CA SER A 30 -3.17 20.07 13.81
C SER A 30 -3.39 20.14 12.29
N ALA A 31 -2.92 19.13 11.56
CA ALA A 31 -2.89 19.13 10.09
C ALA A 31 -2.93 17.69 9.57
N PRO A 32 -4.09 17.01 9.63
CA PRO A 32 -4.25 15.71 9.01
C PRO A 32 -4.03 15.89 7.50
N THR A 33 -3.04 15.18 6.98
CA THR A 33 -2.74 15.11 5.55
C THR A 33 -2.49 13.65 5.20
N SER A 34 -2.70 13.30 3.94
CA SER A 34 -2.50 11.94 3.43
C SER A 34 -1.08 11.41 3.74
N LYS A 35 -0.07 12.27 3.63
CA LYS A 35 1.33 11.97 4.00
C LYS A 35 1.54 11.74 5.49
N VAL A 36 0.92 12.55 6.36
CA VAL A 36 1.02 12.39 7.82
C VAL A 36 0.34 11.09 8.27
N MET A 37 -0.84 10.76 7.71
CA MET A 37 -1.53 9.50 7.98
C MET A 37 -0.67 8.30 7.55
N MET A 38 -0.13 8.34 6.34
CA MET A 38 0.77 7.31 5.82
C MET A 38 2.02 7.14 6.70
N LYS A 39 2.70 8.23 7.09
CA LYS A 39 3.88 8.14 7.97
C LYS A 39 3.54 7.61 9.35
N SER A 40 2.40 8.01 9.91
CA SER A 40 1.90 7.51 11.20
C SER A 40 1.69 5.99 11.15
N ALA A 41 1.03 5.50 10.11
CA ALA A 41 0.84 4.07 9.89
C ALA A 41 2.18 3.35 9.64
N LYS A 42 3.10 3.95 8.88
CA LYS A 42 4.41 3.36 8.58
C LYS A 42 5.26 3.21 9.83
N LEU A 43 5.24 4.20 10.72
CA LEU A 43 5.94 4.12 12.01
C LEU A 43 5.44 2.93 12.83
N GLU A 44 4.13 2.80 13.01
CA GLU A 44 3.56 1.68 13.77
C GLU A 44 3.83 0.32 13.09
N TRP A 45 3.87 0.27 11.76
CA TRP A 45 4.28 -0.93 11.03
C TRP A 45 5.75 -1.28 11.31
N CYS A 46 6.68 -0.33 11.26
CA CYS A 46 8.08 -0.57 11.61
C CYS A 46 8.25 -1.06 13.06
N LEU A 47 7.41 -0.57 13.98
CA LEU A 47 7.34 -1.01 15.38
C LEU A 47 6.60 -2.33 15.59
N LYS A 48 6.21 -3.03 14.51
CA LYS A 48 5.44 -4.28 14.54
C LYS A 48 4.04 -4.18 15.19
N ASN A 49 3.54 -2.96 15.43
CA ASN A 49 2.19 -2.68 15.93
C ASN A 49 1.16 -2.71 14.79
N LEU A 50 0.97 -3.88 14.17
CA LEU A 50 0.16 -4.02 12.96
C LEU A 50 -1.31 -3.65 13.15
N THR A 51 -1.88 -3.88 14.34
CA THR A 51 -3.27 -3.52 14.67
C THR A 51 -3.49 -2.02 14.59
N LYS A 52 -2.60 -1.24 15.21
CA LYS A 52 -2.63 0.22 15.20
C LYS A 52 -2.27 0.80 13.84
N ALA A 53 -1.36 0.15 13.11
CA ALA A 53 -1.08 0.54 11.73
C ALA A 53 -2.33 0.41 10.85
N LEU A 54 -3.08 -0.70 10.97
CA LEU A 54 -4.33 -0.91 10.22
C LEU A 54 -5.41 0.10 10.61
N SER A 55 -5.61 0.38 11.90
CA SER A 55 -6.61 1.37 12.32
C SER A 55 -6.32 2.76 11.76
N LEU A 56 -5.04 3.17 11.77
CA LEU A 56 -4.60 4.44 11.18
C LEU A 56 -4.76 4.47 9.66
N LEU A 57 -4.54 3.34 8.97
CA LEU A 57 -4.77 3.25 7.54
C LEU A 57 -6.27 3.34 7.21
N GLU A 58 -7.14 2.73 8.01
CA GLU A 58 -8.59 2.82 7.83
C GLU A 58 -9.11 4.24 8.06
N GLU A 59 -8.64 4.92 9.11
CA GLU A 59 -8.93 6.34 9.33
C GLU A 59 -8.41 7.19 8.16
N GLY A 60 -7.19 6.91 7.71
CA GLY A 60 -6.57 7.60 6.58
C GLY A 60 -7.37 7.43 5.29
N LEU A 61 -7.87 6.22 5.01
CA LEU A 61 -8.66 5.90 3.82
C LEU A 61 -10.07 6.48 3.84
N LYS A 62 -10.65 6.72 5.03
CA LYS A 62 -11.91 7.45 5.16
C LYS A 62 -11.76 8.91 4.73
N MET A 63 -10.62 9.53 5.03
CA MET A 63 -10.34 10.94 4.70
C MET A 63 -9.74 11.12 3.31
N TYR A 64 -8.87 10.21 2.88
CA TYR A 64 -8.10 10.28 1.63
C TYR A 64 -8.25 8.98 0.81
N PRO A 65 -9.45 8.69 0.29
CA PRO A 65 -9.72 7.44 -0.44
C PRO A 65 -8.97 7.35 -1.77
N ASP A 66 -8.49 8.47 -2.31
CA ASP A 66 -7.72 8.60 -3.56
C ASP A 66 -6.20 8.49 -3.36
N TYR A 67 -5.73 8.32 -2.11
CA TYR A 67 -4.31 8.20 -1.83
C TYR A 67 -3.85 6.74 -1.89
N ASP A 68 -3.24 6.38 -3.01
CA ASP A 68 -2.83 5.02 -3.37
C ASP A 68 -1.95 4.33 -2.33
N ARG A 69 -0.99 5.05 -1.73
CA ARG A 69 -0.05 4.48 -0.74
C ARG A 69 -0.76 3.91 0.49
N LEU A 70 -1.91 4.45 0.88
CA LEU A 70 -2.67 3.91 2.02
C LEU A 70 -3.28 2.54 1.68
N TRP A 71 -3.85 2.40 0.48
CA TRP A 71 -4.36 1.13 -0.03
C TRP A 71 -3.24 0.09 -0.14
N MET A 72 -2.09 0.48 -0.69
CA MET A 72 -0.92 -0.39 -0.80
C MET A 72 -0.46 -0.90 0.57
N MET A 73 -0.26 0.00 1.53
CA MET A 73 0.21 -0.36 2.86
C MET A 73 -0.79 -1.25 3.60
N LYS A 74 -2.10 -0.96 3.48
CA LYS A 74 -3.15 -1.76 4.13
C LYS A 74 -3.15 -3.19 3.60
N GLY A 75 -3.17 -3.37 2.29
CA GLY A 75 -3.16 -4.70 1.67
C GLY A 75 -1.87 -5.47 1.95
N GLN A 76 -0.72 -4.80 2.03
CA GLN A 76 0.56 -5.44 2.38
C GLN A 76 0.57 -5.96 3.83
N ILE A 77 0.05 -5.17 4.78
CA ILE A 77 -0.08 -5.61 6.17
C ILE A 77 -1.07 -6.77 6.28
N GLU A 78 -2.20 -6.71 5.60
CA GLU A 78 -3.20 -7.80 5.58
C GLU A 78 -2.61 -9.09 4.99
N THR A 79 -1.85 -8.98 3.89
CA THR A 79 -1.14 -10.12 3.29
C THR A 79 -0.12 -10.71 4.27
N ALA A 80 0.66 -9.86 4.95
CA ALA A 80 1.64 -10.31 5.95
C ALA A 80 1.00 -10.98 7.18
N ARG A 81 -0.28 -10.70 7.46
CA ARG A 81 -1.07 -11.35 8.52
C ARG A 81 -1.82 -12.59 8.02
N ASN A 82 -1.54 -13.07 6.81
CA ASN A 82 -2.24 -14.17 6.17
C ASN A 82 -3.75 -13.93 5.96
N GLN A 83 -4.18 -12.66 5.92
CA GLN A 83 -5.57 -12.26 5.68
C GLN A 83 -5.80 -11.99 4.19
N VAL A 84 -5.62 -13.04 3.37
CA VAL A 84 -5.59 -12.94 1.91
C VAL A 84 -6.89 -12.38 1.33
N ASP A 85 -8.05 -12.78 1.83
CA ASP A 85 -9.34 -12.29 1.33
C ASP A 85 -9.53 -10.79 1.61
N ARG A 86 -9.12 -10.32 2.80
CA ARG A 86 -9.17 -8.89 3.13
C ARG A 86 -8.20 -8.08 2.28
N ALA A 87 -6.98 -8.59 2.08
CA ALA A 87 -5.99 -7.95 1.21
C ALA A 87 -6.54 -7.83 -0.22
N TRP A 88 -7.24 -8.86 -0.70
CA TRP A 88 -7.90 -8.84 -2.01
C TRP A 88 -8.98 -7.77 -2.11
N ASP A 89 -9.87 -7.67 -1.11
CA ASP A 89 -10.90 -6.63 -1.05
C ASP A 89 -10.26 -5.23 -1.03
N THR A 90 -9.24 -5.03 -0.17
CA THR A 90 -8.50 -3.79 -0.04
C THR A 90 -7.89 -3.36 -1.37
N TYR A 91 -7.18 -4.26 -2.07
CA TYR A 91 -6.60 -3.92 -3.37
C TYR A 91 -7.66 -3.68 -4.45
N ASN A 92 -8.77 -4.43 -4.45
CA ASN A 92 -9.87 -4.18 -5.39
C ASN A 92 -10.55 -2.84 -5.18
N MET A 93 -10.72 -2.41 -3.93
CA MET A 93 -11.17 -1.05 -3.61
C MET A 93 -10.12 -0.03 -4.04
N GLY A 94 -8.84 -0.32 -3.80
CA GLY A 94 -7.70 0.50 -4.21
C GLY A 94 -7.67 0.78 -5.71
N ILE A 95 -7.79 -0.24 -6.56
CA ILE A 95 -7.80 -0.03 -8.03
C ILE A 95 -9.05 0.71 -8.52
N LYS A 96 -10.19 0.63 -7.81
CA LYS A 96 -11.41 1.37 -8.14
C LYS A 96 -11.27 2.86 -7.82
N LYS A 97 -10.60 3.19 -6.71
CA LYS A 97 -10.38 4.57 -6.28
C LYS A 97 -9.16 5.21 -6.95
N CYS A 98 -8.11 4.43 -7.18
CA CYS A 98 -6.81 4.85 -7.67
C CYS A 98 -6.43 4.10 -8.96
N VAL A 99 -7.21 4.29 -10.03
CA VAL A 99 -7.08 3.53 -11.29
C VAL A 99 -5.69 3.67 -11.93
N ASN A 100 -5.06 4.84 -11.79
CA ASN A 100 -3.77 5.16 -12.39
C ASN A 100 -2.58 4.64 -11.56
N SER A 101 -2.82 4.08 -10.37
CA SER A 101 -1.74 3.59 -9.51
C SER A 101 -1.32 2.18 -9.92
N ILE A 102 -0.31 2.12 -10.79
CA ILE A 102 0.34 0.88 -11.24
C ILE A 102 0.77 -0.02 -10.08
N PRO A 103 1.37 0.49 -8.98
CA PRO A 103 1.77 -0.36 -7.86
C PRO A 103 0.63 -1.19 -7.25
N ILE A 104 -0.60 -0.65 -7.17
CA ILE A 104 -1.74 -1.42 -6.64
C ILE A 104 -2.10 -2.57 -7.58
N TRP A 105 -2.10 -2.34 -8.91
CA TRP A 105 -2.33 -3.40 -9.90
C TRP A 105 -1.30 -4.52 -9.80
N LEU A 106 -0.03 -4.17 -9.64
CA LEU A 106 1.05 -5.14 -9.47
C LEU A 106 0.90 -5.94 -8.17
N LEU A 107 0.55 -5.28 -7.05
CA LEU A 107 0.31 -5.95 -5.77
C LEU A 107 -0.88 -6.91 -5.84
N LEU A 108 -1.97 -6.51 -6.49
CA LEU A 108 -3.15 -7.36 -6.66
C LEU A 108 -2.85 -8.59 -7.54
N SER A 109 -2.12 -8.38 -8.64
CA SER A 109 -1.71 -9.48 -9.53
C SER A 109 -0.81 -10.49 -8.81
N ARG A 110 0.18 -10.01 -8.04
CA ARG A 110 1.05 -10.86 -7.21
C ARG A 110 0.31 -11.57 -6.08
N LEU A 111 -0.72 -10.94 -5.51
CA LEU A 111 -1.58 -11.59 -4.53
C LEU A 111 -2.31 -12.79 -5.15
N GLU A 112 -2.90 -12.64 -6.34
CA GLU A 112 -3.52 -13.77 -7.06
C GLU A 112 -2.51 -14.85 -7.44
N GLU A 113 -1.31 -14.46 -7.88
CA GLU A 113 -0.23 -15.40 -8.16
C GLU A 113 0.13 -16.22 -6.91
N SER A 114 0.27 -15.59 -5.74
CA SER A 114 0.53 -16.29 -4.47
C SER A 114 -0.59 -17.24 -4.03
N ARG A 115 -1.81 -17.06 -4.57
CA ARG A 115 -2.96 -17.96 -4.37
C ARG A 115 -2.99 -19.13 -5.37
N GLY A 116 -2.01 -19.21 -6.27
CA GLY A 116 -1.98 -20.15 -7.39
C GLY A 116 -2.94 -19.79 -8.54
N GLN A 117 -3.51 -18.58 -8.52
CA GLN A 117 -4.52 -18.14 -9.49
C GLN A 117 -3.88 -17.34 -10.63
N VAL A 118 -2.94 -17.95 -11.34
CA VAL A 118 -2.16 -17.29 -12.42
C VAL A 118 -3.06 -16.73 -13.53
N THR A 119 -4.14 -17.44 -13.89
CA THR A 119 -5.13 -16.97 -14.88
C THR A 119 -5.81 -15.67 -14.46
N LYS A 120 -6.15 -15.53 -13.17
CA LYS A 120 -6.71 -14.29 -12.63
C LYS A 120 -5.66 -13.18 -12.59
N ALA A 121 -4.42 -13.51 -12.21
CA ALA A 121 -3.30 -12.56 -12.20
C ALA A 121 -3.07 -11.93 -13.59
N ARG A 122 -3.16 -12.73 -14.66
CA ARG A 122 -3.13 -12.26 -16.06
C ARG A 122 -4.27 -11.31 -16.37
N SER A 123 -5.51 -11.72 -16.09
CA SER A 123 -6.70 -10.90 -16.34
C SER A 123 -6.62 -9.54 -15.63
N ILE A 124 -6.06 -9.49 -14.42
CA ILE A 124 -5.81 -8.25 -13.69
C ILE A 124 -4.80 -7.36 -14.44
N LEU A 125 -3.69 -7.92 -14.93
CA LEU A 125 -2.71 -7.17 -15.72
C LEU A 125 -3.27 -6.71 -17.06
N ASP A 126 -4.08 -7.52 -17.74
CA ASP A 126 -4.76 -7.13 -18.98
C ASP A 126 -5.65 -5.91 -18.74
N ARG A 127 -6.46 -5.94 -17.67
CA ARG A 127 -7.29 -4.81 -17.25
C ARG A 127 -6.45 -3.59 -16.87
N ALA A 128 -5.33 -3.79 -16.18
CA ALA A 128 -4.41 -2.72 -15.81
C ALA A 128 -3.86 -2.02 -17.06
N ARG A 129 -3.49 -2.79 -18.10
CA ARG A 129 -2.98 -2.27 -19.38
C ARG A 129 -4.04 -1.52 -20.18
N LEU A 130 -5.28 -1.98 -20.18
CA LEU A 130 -6.39 -1.23 -20.80
C LEU A 130 -6.60 0.15 -20.16
N LYS A 131 -6.34 0.26 -18.85
CA LYS A 131 -6.46 1.53 -18.11
C LYS A 131 -5.19 2.37 -18.16
N ASN A 132 -4.02 1.75 -18.30
CA ASN A 132 -2.71 2.39 -18.27
C ASN A 132 -1.82 1.88 -19.42
N PRO A 133 -2.17 2.18 -20.69
CA PRO A 133 -1.55 1.54 -21.85
C PRO A 133 -0.07 1.92 -22.07
N GLN A 134 0.34 3.09 -21.59
CA GLN A 134 1.71 3.60 -21.77
C GLN A 134 2.71 3.07 -20.72
N ASN A 135 2.27 2.25 -19.76
CA ASN A 135 3.14 1.80 -18.69
C ASN A 135 3.80 0.45 -19.02
N ASP A 136 5.12 0.47 -19.20
CA ASP A 136 6.00 -0.66 -19.51
C ASP A 136 6.12 -1.66 -18.34
N LEU A 137 6.00 -1.21 -17.08
CA LEU A 137 6.10 -2.09 -15.91
C LEU A 137 5.01 -3.16 -15.90
N LEU A 138 3.83 -2.88 -16.46
CA LEU A 138 2.74 -3.86 -16.57
C LEU A 138 3.07 -4.99 -17.54
N TRP A 139 3.82 -4.71 -18.61
CA TRP A 139 4.30 -5.71 -19.55
C TRP A 139 5.41 -6.55 -18.92
N LEU A 140 6.35 -5.89 -18.25
CA LEU A 140 7.43 -6.56 -17.54
C LEU A 140 6.89 -7.53 -16.47
N GLU A 141 5.87 -7.12 -15.71
CA GLU A 141 5.28 -8.01 -14.72
C GLU A 141 4.53 -9.18 -15.36
N ALA A 142 3.82 -8.97 -16.48
CA ALA A 142 3.17 -10.05 -17.21
C ALA A 142 4.17 -11.13 -17.63
N ILE A 143 5.30 -10.73 -18.23
CA ILE A 143 6.39 -11.64 -18.62
C ILE A 143 6.94 -12.38 -17.39
N ARG A 144 7.16 -11.66 -16.28
CA ARG A 144 7.67 -12.27 -15.03
C ARG A 144 6.72 -13.33 -14.47
N ILE A 145 5.41 -13.09 -14.53
CA ILE A 145 4.40 -14.07 -14.09
C ILE A 145 4.45 -15.33 -14.95
N GLU A 146 4.57 -15.20 -16.28
CA GLU A 146 4.70 -16.38 -17.15
C GLU A 146 5.96 -17.19 -16.86
N LEU A 147 7.09 -16.50 -16.69
CA LEU A 147 8.36 -17.14 -16.34
C LEU A 147 8.27 -17.89 -15.01
N ARG A 148 7.63 -17.30 -13.99
CA ARG A 148 7.42 -17.93 -12.68
C ARG A 148 6.42 -19.09 -12.74
N ALA A 149 5.41 -19.00 -13.61
CA ALA A 149 4.44 -20.06 -13.85
C ALA A 149 5.01 -21.25 -14.64
N GLY A 150 6.25 -21.17 -15.13
CA GLY A 150 6.93 -22.25 -15.83
C GLY A 150 6.39 -22.51 -17.25
N LEU A 151 5.62 -21.57 -17.79
CA LEU A 151 5.14 -21.63 -19.17
C LEU A 151 6.22 -21.04 -20.07
N LYS A 152 7.07 -21.93 -20.59
CA LYS A 152 8.05 -21.63 -21.65
C LYS A 152 7.40 -21.73 -23.02
#